data_AF-A0A8J6NV40-F1
#
_entry.id   AF-A0A8J6NV40-F1
#
_cell.length_a   1.000
_cell.length_b   1.000
_cell.length_c   1.000
_cell.angle_alpha   90.00
_cell.angle_beta   90.00
_cell.angle_gamma   90.00
#
_symmetry.space_group_name_H-M   'P 1'
#
loop_
_entity.id
_entity.type
_entity.pdbx_description
1 polymer ?
#
loop_
_entity_poly.entity_id
_entity_poly.type
_entity_poly.pdbx_seq_one_letter_code
_entity_poly.pdbx_strand_id
1 'polypeptide(L)'
;MLAIKFNLEVRWYPMKTNLPNCEKAYVPKEKLGNYLLSETHAVGRAKARYFRSIGYTAENADDLADALVMIASSEGVCQEILSDFGTKYVIDGELVTPIGTAVQIRTVWVIDSRDARPRFVTAYPA
;
A
#
# COMPACT_ATOMS: atom_id res chain seq x y z
N MET A 1 16.53 6.46 45.70
CA MET A 1 17.39 6.47 44.50
C MET A 1 16.66 5.69 43.41
N LEU A 2 16.16 6.40 42.39
CA LEU A 2 15.37 5.86 41.29
C LEU A 2 16.22 4.90 40.43
N ALA A 3 15.67 3.76 40.06
CA ALA A 3 16.12 2.99 38.91
C ALA A 3 14.89 2.71 38.03
N ILE A 4 14.68 3.59 37.04
CA ILE A 4 13.66 3.40 36.01
C ILE A 4 14.16 2.28 35.10
N LYS A 5 13.58 1.09 35.22
CA LYS A 5 13.70 0.04 34.22
C LYS A 5 12.76 0.40 33.06
N PHE A 6 13.31 0.88 31.95
CA PHE A 6 12.59 0.97 30.69
C PHE A 6 12.42 -0.45 30.14
N ASN A 7 11.33 -1.12 30.52
CA ASN A 7 10.82 -2.27 29.80
C ASN A 7 10.08 -1.74 28.57
N LEU A 8 10.66 -1.91 27.38
CA LEU A 8 9.92 -1.74 26.14
C LEU A 8 8.95 -2.94 26.05
N GLU A 9 7.73 -2.75 26.54
CA GLU A 9 6.64 -3.69 26.28
C GLU A 9 6.39 -3.72 24.77
N VAL A 10 6.80 -4.81 24.12
CA VAL A 10 6.28 -5.16 22.81
C VAL A 10 4.80 -5.52 23.02
N ARG A 11 3.92 -4.52 22.90
CA ARG A 11 2.48 -4.74 22.90
C ARG A 11 2.09 -5.44 21.61
N TRP A 12 1.75 -6.72 21.70
CA TRP A 12 0.94 -7.40 20.71
C TRP A 12 -0.47 -6.79 20.76
N TYR A 13 -0.84 -5.97 19.77
CA TYR A 13 -2.23 -5.60 19.54
C TYR A 13 -2.82 -6.58 18.51
N PRO A 14 -3.69 -7.53 18.92
CA PRO A 14 -4.27 -8.54 18.03
C PRO A 14 -5.43 -8.02 17.16
N MET A 15 -5.48 -6.72 16.87
CA MET A 15 -6.43 -6.17 15.90
C MET A 15 -5.61 -5.40 14.88
N LYS A 16 -5.59 -5.87 13.63
CA LYS A 16 -5.08 -5.06 12.53
C LYS A 16 -5.91 -3.77 12.52
N THR A 17 -5.27 -2.63 12.74
CA THR A 17 -5.92 -1.32 12.72
C THR A 17 -6.19 -0.92 11.27
N ASN A 18 -7.29 -0.21 11.00
CA ASN A 18 -7.52 0.34 9.67
C ASN A 18 -6.50 1.43 9.35
N LEU A 19 -6.21 1.63 8.06
CA LEU A 19 -5.42 2.77 7.61
C LEU A 19 -6.10 4.09 8.03
N PRO A 20 -5.40 5.01 8.72
CA PRO A 20 -6.01 6.28 9.10
C PRO A 20 -6.44 7.10 7.89
N ASN A 21 -7.61 7.74 7.95
CA ASN A 21 -8.20 8.52 6.86
C ASN A 21 -8.32 7.75 5.52
N CYS A 22 -8.55 6.43 5.58
CA CYS A 22 -8.66 5.57 4.40
C CYS A 22 -9.72 6.05 3.40
N GLU A 23 -10.77 6.75 3.85
CA GLU A 23 -11.80 7.34 3.00
C GLU A 23 -11.29 8.46 2.08
N LYS A 24 -10.09 8.98 2.34
CA LYS A 24 -9.39 9.97 1.52
C LYS A 24 -8.15 9.40 0.85
N ALA A 25 -7.94 8.08 0.91
CA ALA A 25 -6.81 7.43 0.28
C ALA A 25 -6.87 7.64 -1.24
N TYR A 26 -5.71 7.88 -1.85
CA TYR A 26 -5.64 8.12 -3.29
C TYR A 26 -4.36 7.58 -3.91
N VAL A 27 -4.48 7.22 -5.19
CA VAL A 27 -3.36 6.81 -6.03
C VAL A 27 -3.01 7.98 -6.97
N PRO A 28 -1.80 8.56 -6.87
CA PRO A 28 -1.37 9.57 -7.84
C PRO A 28 -1.35 8.99 -9.25
N LYS A 29 -1.93 9.69 -10.23
CA LYS A 29 -2.09 9.18 -11.61
C LYS A 29 -0.75 8.74 -12.23
N GLU A 30 0.31 9.49 -11.97
CA GLU A 30 1.66 9.18 -12.45
C GLU A 30 2.23 7.89 -11.86
N LYS A 31 1.72 7.39 -10.72
CA LYS A 31 2.23 6.15 -10.09
C LYS A 31 1.79 4.90 -10.84
N LEU A 32 0.72 4.95 -11.62
CA LEU A 32 0.22 3.79 -12.34
C LEU A 32 0.95 3.66 -13.69
N GLY A 33 0.64 4.54 -14.64
CA GLY A 33 1.22 4.46 -15.99
C GLY A 33 2.74 4.64 -16.04
N ASN A 34 3.30 5.58 -15.26
CA ASN A 34 4.72 5.92 -15.35
C ASN A 34 5.61 5.09 -14.42
N TYR A 35 5.03 4.27 -13.53
CA TYR A 35 5.79 3.48 -12.56
C TYR A 35 5.29 2.04 -12.43
N LEU A 36 4.10 1.81 -11.85
CA LEU A 36 3.65 0.47 -11.46
C LEU A 36 3.38 -0.42 -12.68
N LEU A 37 2.88 0.20 -13.75
CA LEU A 37 2.63 -0.40 -15.05
C LEU A 37 3.64 0.07 -16.10
N SER A 38 4.79 0.62 -15.71
CA SER A 38 5.83 1.02 -16.67
C SER A 38 6.85 -0.09 -16.89
N GLU A 39 6.98 -0.59 -18.12
CA GLU A 39 8.00 -1.57 -18.51
C GLU A 39 9.40 -0.94 -18.65
N THR A 40 9.45 0.37 -18.88
CA THR A 40 10.67 1.13 -19.13
C THR A 40 11.29 1.66 -17.84
N HIS A 41 10.52 1.80 -16.76
CA HIS A 41 11.04 2.28 -15.47
C HIS A 41 12.00 1.27 -14.83
N ALA A 42 13.25 1.67 -14.58
CA ALA A 42 14.32 0.79 -14.10
C ALA A 42 13.96 -0.01 -12.84
N VAL A 43 13.27 0.63 -11.87
CA VAL A 43 12.81 -0.01 -10.62
C VAL A 43 11.40 -0.62 -10.76
N GLY A 44 10.62 -0.15 -11.75
CA GLY A 44 9.19 -0.48 -11.90
C GLY A 44 8.95 -1.72 -12.74
N ARG A 45 9.88 -2.06 -13.65
CA ARG A 45 9.74 -3.13 -14.64
C ARG A 45 9.32 -4.48 -14.05
N ALA A 46 9.87 -4.89 -12.91
CA ALA A 46 9.50 -6.17 -12.29
C ALA A 46 8.03 -6.18 -11.84
N LYS A 47 7.56 -5.07 -11.26
CA LYS A 47 6.14 -4.90 -10.86
C LYS A 47 5.25 -4.82 -12.08
N ALA A 48 5.66 -4.06 -13.10
CA ALA A 48 4.93 -3.91 -14.34
C ALA A 48 4.71 -5.24 -15.07
N ARG A 49 5.71 -6.13 -15.10
CA ARG A 49 5.56 -7.49 -15.64
C ARG A 49 4.55 -8.30 -14.84
N TYR A 50 4.60 -8.23 -13.52
CA TYR A 50 3.67 -8.96 -12.67
C TYR A 50 2.23 -8.48 -12.87
N PHE A 51 1.96 -7.18 -12.73
CA PHE A 51 0.61 -6.63 -12.89
C PHE A 51 0.04 -6.87 -14.31
N ARG A 52 0.87 -6.81 -15.35
CA ARG A 52 0.47 -7.22 -16.70
C ARG A 52 0.14 -8.70 -16.82
N SER A 53 0.90 -9.57 -16.16
CA SER A 53 0.65 -11.02 -16.19
C SER A 53 -0.70 -11.40 -15.56
N ILE A 54 -1.25 -10.53 -14.71
CA ILE A 54 -2.58 -10.69 -14.09
C ILE A 54 -3.63 -9.78 -14.73
N GLY A 55 -3.38 -9.23 -15.93
CA GLY A 55 -4.41 -8.56 -16.73
C GLY A 55 -4.51 -7.04 -16.58
N TYR A 56 -3.60 -6.39 -15.86
CA TYR A 56 -3.57 -4.92 -15.81
C TYR A 56 -2.68 -4.31 -16.88
N THR A 57 -3.19 -3.29 -17.55
CA THR A 57 -2.52 -2.53 -18.60
C THR A 57 -2.74 -1.03 -18.37
N ALA A 58 -2.16 -0.18 -19.22
CA ALA A 58 -2.36 1.27 -19.08
C ALA A 58 -3.83 1.67 -19.30
N GLU A 59 -4.57 0.88 -20.08
CA GLU A 59 -5.95 1.13 -20.47
C GLU A 59 -6.95 0.88 -19.32
N ASN A 60 -6.62 0.00 -18.36
CA ASN A 60 -7.43 -0.28 -17.17
C ASN A 60 -6.72 0.11 -15.87
N ALA A 61 -5.83 1.12 -15.95
CA ALA A 61 -5.09 1.59 -14.78
C ALA A 61 -6.01 2.12 -13.67
N ASP A 62 -7.12 2.75 -14.02
CA ASP A 62 -8.09 3.26 -13.04
C ASP A 62 -8.73 2.11 -12.23
N ASP A 63 -9.03 0.96 -12.86
CA ASP A 63 -9.53 -0.24 -12.16
C ASP A 63 -8.51 -0.77 -11.14
N LEU A 64 -7.20 -0.69 -11.47
CA LEU A 64 -6.14 -1.04 -10.51
C LEU A 64 -6.09 -0.03 -9.36
N ALA A 65 -6.28 1.26 -9.65
CA ALA A 65 -6.31 2.30 -8.62
C ALA A 65 -7.42 2.03 -7.59
N ASP A 66 -8.62 1.74 -8.08
CA ASP A 66 -9.79 1.45 -7.27
C ASP A 66 -9.58 0.18 -6.44
N ALA A 67 -9.05 -0.89 -7.03
CA ALA A 67 -8.74 -2.11 -6.31
C ALA A 67 -7.72 -1.89 -5.17
N LEU A 68 -6.69 -1.05 -5.39
CA LEU A 68 -5.70 -0.72 -4.37
C LEU A 68 -6.32 0.10 -3.22
N VAL A 69 -7.19 1.07 -3.52
CA VAL A 69 -7.92 1.85 -2.51
C VAL A 69 -8.89 0.96 -1.73
N MET A 70 -9.55 0.01 -2.40
CA MET A 70 -10.38 -0.98 -1.73
C MET A 70 -9.58 -1.78 -0.70
N ILE A 71 -8.42 -2.33 -1.06
CA ILE A 71 -7.53 -3.01 -0.10
C ILE A 71 -7.18 -2.09 1.07
N ALA A 72 -6.82 -0.84 0.80
CA ALA A 72 -6.44 0.12 1.83
C ALA A 72 -7.57 0.48 2.82
N SER A 73 -8.83 0.29 2.41
CA SER A 73 -10.02 0.61 3.22
C SER A 73 -10.66 -0.61 3.88
N SER A 74 -10.51 -1.81 3.30
CA SER A 74 -11.11 -3.05 3.82
C SER A 74 -10.15 -3.88 4.68
N GLU A 75 -8.85 -3.79 4.40
CA GLU A 75 -7.84 -4.59 5.08
C GLU A 75 -7.15 -3.82 6.19
N GLY A 76 -6.73 -4.55 7.21
CA GLY A 76 -6.01 -3.95 8.32
C GLY A 76 -4.49 -3.85 8.08
N VAL A 77 -3.90 -2.83 8.67
CA VAL A 77 -2.46 -2.53 8.64
C VAL A 77 -1.66 -3.68 9.24
N CYS A 78 -0.71 -4.19 8.45
CA CYS A 78 0.25 -5.22 8.86
C CYS A 78 1.52 -4.61 9.48
N GLN A 79 1.91 -3.40 9.06
CA GLN A 79 3.09 -2.72 9.58
C GLN A 79 2.93 -1.20 9.53
N GLU A 80 3.38 -0.54 10.59
CA GLU A 80 3.52 0.92 10.67
C GLU A 80 4.99 1.29 10.83
N ILE A 81 5.47 2.26 10.04
CA ILE A 81 6.86 2.71 10.04
C ILE A 81 6.87 4.24 10.13
N LEU A 82 7.26 4.75 11.30
CA LEU A 82 7.34 6.19 11.57
C LEU A 82 8.63 6.79 11.01
N SER A 83 8.55 8.04 10.53
CA SER A 83 9.69 8.87 10.15
C SER A 83 9.37 10.35 10.35
N ASP A 84 10.38 11.22 10.34
CA ASP A 84 10.21 12.67 10.47
C ASP A 84 9.34 13.30 9.37
N PHE A 85 9.20 12.62 8.23
CA PHE A 85 8.46 13.11 7.07
C PHE A 85 7.00 12.61 7.03
N GLY A 86 6.65 11.65 7.88
CA GLY A 86 5.35 10.99 7.88
C GLY A 86 5.44 9.52 8.23
N THR A 87 4.30 8.84 8.20
CA THR A 87 4.16 7.45 8.60
C THR A 87 3.82 6.59 7.39
N LYS A 88 4.61 5.53 7.18
CA LYS A 88 4.31 4.52 6.16
C LYS A 88 3.49 3.39 6.76
N TYR A 89 2.52 2.93 6.00
CA TYR A 89 1.63 1.82 6.35
C TYR A 89 1.73 0.74 5.28
N VAL A 90 1.89 -0.51 5.72
CA VAL A 90 1.91 -1.70 4.86
C VAL A 90 0.64 -2.48 5.11
N ILE A 91 -0.07 -2.81 4.03
CA ILE A 91 -1.36 -3.50 4.08
C ILE A 91 -1.31 -4.62 3.06
N ASP A 92 -1.56 -5.85 3.52
CA ASP A 92 -1.70 -7.02 2.65
C ASP A 92 -3.18 -7.30 2.44
N GLY A 93 -3.57 -7.55 1.20
CA GLY A 93 -4.96 -7.80 0.83
C GLY A 93 -5.11 -8.64 -0.44
N GLU A 94 -6.31 -9.17 -0.60
CA GLU A 94 -6.69 -9.89 -1.81
C GLU A 94 -7.10 -8.90 -2.92
N LEU A 95 -6.58 -9.13 -4.12
CA LEU A 95 -6.96 -8.42 -5.33
C LEU A 95 -7.62 -9.40 -6.30
N VAL A 96 -8.87 -9.12 -6.68
CA VAL A 96 -9.53 -9.81 -7.79
C VAL A 96 -9.07 -9.18 -9.09
N THR A 97 -8.44 -9.99 -9.93
CA THR A 97 -7.77 -9.52 -11.15
C THR A 97 -8.74 -9.44 -12.34
N PRO A 98 -8.41 -8.65 -13.38
CA PRO A 98 -9.17 -8.60 -14.62
C PRO A 98 -9.31 -9.97 -15.33
N ILE A 99 -8.40 -10.91 -15.08
CA ILE A 99 -8.47 -12.28 -15.63
C ILE A 99 -9.28 -13.24 -14.76
N GLY A 100 -9.94 -12.75 -13.70
CA GLY A 100 -10.86 -13.51 -12.86
C GLY A 100 -10.20 -14.35 -11.76
N THR A 101 -8.89 -14.20 -11.54
CA THR A 101 -8.18 -14.86 -10.44
C THR A 101 -7.98 -13.91 -9.26
N ALA A 102 -7.95 -14.44 -8.05
CA ALA A 102 -7.59 -13.69 -6.86
C ALA A 102 -6.10 -13.86 -6.54
N VAL A 103 -5.41 -12.77 -6.19
CA VAL A 103 -3.99 -12.77 -5.83
C VAL A 103 -3.75 -11.96 -4.56
N GLN A 104 -2.74 -12.34 -3.77
CA GLN A 104 -2.34 -11.58 -2.59
C GLN A 104 -1.36 -10.47 -2.96
N ILE A 105 -1.70 -9.24 -2.58
CA ILE A 105 -0.93 -8.03 -2.88
C ILE A 105 -0.59 -7.31 -1.59
N ARG A 106 0.68 -6.93 -1.46
CA ARG A 106 1.15 -5.97 -0.48
C ARG A 106 1.08 -4.56 -1.07
N THR A 107 0.40 -3.67 -0.38
CA THR A 107 0.30 -2.24 -0.70
C THR A 107 1.03 -1.41 0.36
N VAL A 108 1.64 -0.32 -0.09
CA VAL A 108 2.36 0.62 0.78
C VAL A 108 1.80 2.01 0.58
N TRP A 109 1.43 2.63 1.70
CA TRP A 109 0.84 3.95 1.77
C TRP A 109 1.70 4.84 2.66
N VAL A 110 1.64 6.16 2.46
CA VAL A 110 2.25 7.13 3.36
C VAL A 110 1.24 8.20 3.71
N ILE A 111 1.19 8.57 4.98
CA ILE A 111 0.52 9.77 5.46
C ILE A 111 1.63 10.76 5.80
N ASP A 112 1.71 11.85 5.04
CA ASP A 112 2.73 12.88 5.21
C ASP A 112 2.41 13.75 6.43
N SER A 113 3.42 14.30 7.10
CA SER A 113 3.20 15.10 8.33
C SER A 113 2.36 16.37 8.13
N ARG A 114 2.22 16.82 6.88
CA ARG A 114 1.46 18.03 6.48
C ARG A 114 0.18 17.72 5.70
N ASP A 115 -0.04 16.46 5.30
CA ASP A 115 -1.21 16.02 4.55
C ASP A 115 -1.69 14.68 5.09
N ALA A 116 -2.87 14.72 5.73
CA ALA A 116 -3.43 13.57 6.41
C ALA A 116 -4.01 12.51 5.46
N ARG A 117 -4.06 12.79 4.14
CA ARG A 117 -4.59 11.85 3.14
C ARG A 117 -3.56 10.74 2.86
N PRO A 118 -3.93 9.46 2.95
CA PRO A 118 -3.03 8.38 2.59
C PRO A 118 -2.73 8.41 1.09
N ARG A 119 -1.45 8.57 0.76
CA ARG A 119 -0.97 8.57 -0.60
C ARG A 119 -0.32 7.23 -0.92
N PHE A 120 -0.75 6.62 -2.02
CA PHE A 120 -0.14 5.39 -2.51
C PHE A 120 1.35 5.58 -2.83
N VAL A 121 2.16 4.61 -2.40
CA VAL A 121 3.61 4.58 -2.67
C VAL A 121 3.93 3.49 -3.69
N THR A 122 3.55 2.24 -3.41
CA THR A 122 3.85 1.08 -4.27
C THR A 122 2.98 -0.12 -3.90
N ALA A 123 2.90 -1.10 -4.82
CA ALA A 123 2.30 -2.41 -4.58
C ALA A 123 3.12 -3.52 -5.24
N TYR A 124 3.10 -4.72 -4.68
CA TYR A 124 3.80 -5.90 -5.19
C TYR A 124 3.18 -7.17 -4.61
N PRO A 125 3.47 -8.37 -5.15
CA PRO A 125 3.00 -9.62 -4.57
C PRO A 125 3.42 -9.74 -3.09
N ALA A 126 2.48 -10.11 -2.22
CA ALA A 126 2.74 -10.25 -0.78
C ALA A 126 3.65 -11.45 -0.46
#